data_AF-A0A7S6S467-F1
#
_entry.id   AF-A0A7S6S467-F1
#
_cell.length_a   1.000
_cell.length_b   1.000
_cell.length_c   1.000
_cell.angle_alpha   90.00
_cell.angle_beta   90.00
_cell.angle_gamma   90.00
#
_symmetry.space_group_name_H-M   'P 1'
#
loop_
_entity.id
_entity.type
_entity.pdbx_description
1 polymer ?
#
loop_
_entity_poly.entity_id
_entity_poly.type
_entity_poly.pdbx_seq_one_letter_code
_entity_poly.pdbx_strand_id
1 'polypeptide(L)'
;MAFVGLLFIALAALALVGLVILGYRLARGPRVEQPSCAHCRYAVVGLPGHICPECGSDLRVVGILQPGSIRPMGRLGWLIVWTCLLPLPAFIVSSILIAQVQPWTVTSQRLTLGMPGSRAFLSLQMISPSTGAMPATAGPQDLLVTLNALDGSKHDLLVSARNDLVTWTDLAGTSIRHEGPLTKEVLTDWMKSLGIDAESDAVSYEIGQIVQNLGAIGKPVPGTPAGLGVRGGVSITNLGSKGFSSVSSGSSSASRMPPHLWTKAIAGSAGAWLLGVLLILFLARPRRRPPTMPSAETNPA
;
A
#
# COMPACT_ATOMS: atom_id res chain seq x y z
N MET A 1 12.29 -9.52 3.10
CA MET A 1 11.15 -9.24 4.02
C MET A 1 11.61 -9.11 5.47
N ALA A 2 12.23 -10.13 6.08
CA ALA A 2 12.65 -10.09 7.49
C ALA A 2 13.61 -8.94 7.85
N PHE A 3 14.60 -8.65 6.99
CA PHE A 3 15.55 -7.54 7.20
C PHE A 3 14.89 -6.16 7.22
N VAL A 4 13.91 -5.96 6.33
CA VAL A 4 13.13 -4.70 6.27
C VAL A 4 12.32 -4.53 7.56
N GLY A 5 11.69 -5.59 8.05
CA GLY A 5 10.96 -5.57 9.33
C GLY A 5 11.87 -5.23 10.53
N LEU A 6 13.05 -5.86 10.61
CA LEU A 6 14.03 -5.58 11.67
C LEU A 6 14.52 -4.13 11.65
N LEU A 7 14.78 -3.58 10.46
CA LEU A 7 15.17 -2.16 10.30
C LEU A 7 14.07 -1.23 10.84
N PHE A 8 12.80 -1.50 10.53
CA PHE A 8 11.68 -0.70 11.03
C PHE A 8 11.53 -0.79 12.56
N ILE A 9 11.67 -1.99 13.13
CA ILE A 9 11.64 -2.16 14.60
C ILE A 9 12.77 -1.38 15.26
N ALA A 10 13.98 -1.43 14.70
CA ALA A 10 15.12 -0.67 15.20
C ALA A 10 14.89 0.85 15.15
N LEU A 11 14.32 1.36 14.04
CA LEU A 11 13.97 2.78 13.91
C LEU A 11 12.87 3.20 14.89
N ALA A 12 11.84 2.38 15.07
CA ALA A 12 10.79 2.63 16.06
C ALA A 12 11.34 2.64 17.49
N ALA A 13 12.24 1.71 17.82
CA ALA A 13 12.91 1.66 19.11
C ALA A 13 13.80 2.88 19.35
N LEU A 14 14.58 3.31 18.35
CA LEU A 14 15.39 4.53 18.42
C LEU A 14 14.52 5.78 18.59
N ALA A 15 13.40 5.88 17.89
CA ALA A 15 12.44 6.98 18.05
C ALA A 15 11.82 6.99 19.46
N LEU A 16 11.46 5.83 19.99
CA LEU A 16 10.95 5.68 21.35
C LEU A 16 12.00 6.10 22.40
N VAL A 17 13.25 5.63 22.26
CA VAL A 17 14.36 6.03 23.14
C VAL A 17 14.62 7.53 23.05
N GLY A 18 14.61 8.09 21.83
CA GLY A 18 14.73 9.53 21.61
C GLY A 18 13.61 10.32 22.29
N LEU A 19 12.37 9.85 22.21
CA LEU A 19 11.21 10.42 22.91
C LEU A 19 11.33 10.33 24.42
N VAL A 20 11.81 9.20 24.95
CA VAL A 20 12.04 9.02 26.39
C VAL A 20 13.14 9.96 26.88
N ILE A 21 14.26 10.04 26.16
CA ILE A 21 15.36 10.96 26.49
C ILE A 21 14.88 12.41 26.39
N LEU A 22 14.13 12.76 25.34
CA LEU A 22 13.61 14.11 25.15
C LEU A 22 12.58 14.46 26.23
N GLY A 23 11.65 13.57 26.53
CA GLY A 23 10.69 13.71 27.62
C GLY A 23 11.38 13.83 28.97
N TYR A 24 12.43 13.05 29.21
CA TYR A 24 13.24 13.13 30.44
C TYR A 24 14.00 14.45 30.53
N ARG A 25 14.60 14.92 29.43
CA ARG A 25 15.29 16.22 29.37
C ARG A 25 14.32 17.39 29.52
N LEU A 26 13.12 17.29 28.95
CA LEU A 26 12.07 18.31 29.06
C LEU A 26 11.44 18.32 30.46
N ALA A 27 11.21 17.16 31.06
CA ALA A 27 10.77 17.03 32.45
C ALA A 27 11.86 17.51 33.43
N ARG A 28 13.13 17.36 33.07
CA ARG A 28 14.28 17.97 33.75
C ARG A 28 14.67 19.33 33.17
N GLY A 29 13.72 20.04 32.55
CA GLY A 29 13.95 21.38 32.02
C GLY A 29 14.66 22.27 33.03
N PRO A 30 15.40 23.29 32.58
CA PRO A 30 16.27 24.11 33.43
C PRO A 30 15.49 24.52 34.67
N ARG A 31 15.94 24.01 35.82
CA ARG A 31 15.32 24.29 37.09
C ARG A 31 15.46 25.79 37.31
N VAL A 32 14.39 26.39 37.79
CA VAL A 32 14.45 27.77 38.23
C VAL A 32 15.40 27.79 39.43
N GLU A 33 16.53 28.46 39.31
CA GLU A 33 17.53 28.56 40.39
C GLU A 33 17.14 29.65 41.39
N GLN A 34 16.50 30.71 40.91
CA GLN A 34 16.12 31.87 41.70
C GLN A 34 14.63 32.23 41.49
N PRO A 35 13.94 32.73 42.53
CA PRO A 35 12.59 33.25 42.42
C PRO A 35 12.46 34.23 41.25
N SER A 36 11.62 33.89 40.27
CA SER A 36 11.51 34.66 39.04
C SER A 36 10.05 34.89 38.66
N CYS A 37 9.77 36.00 37.98
CA CYS A 37 8.44 36.33 37.47
C CYS A 37 7.93 35.21 36.55
N ALA A 38 6.73 34.68 36.79
CA ALA A 38 6.17 33.63 35.94
C ALA A 38 5.88 34.08 34.49
N HIS A 39 5.79 35.40 34.26
CA HIS A 39 5.53 35.96 32.92
C HIS A 39 6.81 36.13 32.09
N CYS A 40 7.71 37.04 32.49
CA CYS A 40 8.92 37.38 31.73
C CYS A 40 10.19 36.65 32.20
N ARG A 41 10.15 35.98 33.36
CA ARG A 41 11.28 35.28 33.99
C ARG A 41 12.40 36.14 34.56
N TYR A 42 12.18 37.44 34.73
CA TYR A 42 13.11 38.27 35.48
C TYR A 42 13.23 37.78 36.94
N ALA A 43 14.43 37.75 37.49
CA ALA A 43 14.67 37.39 38.88
C ALA A 43 14.09 38.47 39.81
N VAL A 44 13.23 38.09 40.75
CA VAL A 44 12.50 39.02 41.63
C VAL A 44 13.00 38.97 43.08
N VAL A 45 14.21 38.46 43.28
CA VAL A 45 14.85 38.39 44.60
C VAL A 45 15.15 39.79 45.09
N GLY A 46 14.71 40.12 46.31
CA GLY A 46 15.01 41.41 46.95
C GLY A 46 14.22 42.60 46.40
N LEU A 47 13.22 42.39 45.55
CA LEU A 47 12.37 43.48 45.08
C LEU A 47 11.45 43.97 46.22
N PRO A 48 11.36 45.28 46.48
CA PRO A 48 10.51 45.83 47.55
C PRO A 48 9.01 45.81 47.19
N GLY A 49 8.64 45.47 45.94
CA GLY A 49 7.27 45.52 45.44
C GLY A 49 6.83 44.26 44.71
N HIS A 50 5.54 44.21 44.37
CA HIS A 50 4.92 43.09 43.65
C HIS A 50 4.80 43.30 42.15
N ILE A 51 5.40 44.35 41.58
CA ILE A 51 5.39 44.59 40.14
C ILE A 51 6.75 44.22 39.56
N CYS A 52 6.74 43.38 38.53
CA CYS A 52 7.97 43.02 37.83
C CYS A 52 8.51 44.24 37.06
N PRO A 53 9.79 44.63 37.25
CA PRO A 53 10.34 45.83 36.61
C PRO A 53 10.51 45.69 35.10
N GLU A 54 10.69 44.47 34.60
CA GLU A 54 10.90 44.22 33.16
C GLU A 54 9.59 44.24 32.36
N CYS A 55 8.54 43.58 32.86
CA CYS A 55 7.31 43.38 32.09
C CYS A 55 6.08 44.08 32.68
N GLY A 56 6.24 44.79 33.80
CA GLY A 56 5.15 45.50 34.49
C GLY A 56 4.05 44.59 35.04
N SER A 57 4.22 43.27 35.01
CA SER A 57 3.18 42.34 35.48
C SER A 57 3.17 42.24 37.00
N ASP A 58 1.97 42.22 37.59
CA ASP A 58 1.79 41.98 39.02
C ASP A 58 2.07 40.50 39.35
N LEU A 59 3.11 40.29 40.16
CA LEU A 59 3.61 39.00 40.64
C LEU A 59 2.57 38.22 41.45
N ARG A 60 1.59 38.89 42.08
CA ARG A 60 0.49 38.22 42.78
C ARG A 60 -0.46 37.53 41.80
N VAL A 61 -0.65 38.13 40.63
CA VAL A 61 -1.53 37.63 39.57
C VAL A 61 -0.82 36.55 38.75
N VAL A 62 0.38 36.86 38.23
CA VAL A 62 1.13 35.93 37.37
C VAL A 62 1.78 34.80 38.17
N GLY A 63 2.07 35.03 39.45
CA GLY A 63 2.81 34.11 40.32
C GLY A 63 4.32 34.27 40.23
N ILE A 64 5.01 33.74 41.25
CA ILE A 64 6.46 33.67 41.32
C ILE A 64 6.86 32.21 41.15
N LEU A 65 7.74 31.92 40.20
CA LEU A 65 8.32 30.59 40.03
C LEU A 65 9.31 30.35 41.16
N GLN A 66 9.01 29.36 42.01
CA GLN A 66 9.89 29.02 43.13
C GLN A 66 11.12 28.25 42.64
N PRO A 67 12.26 28.37 43.36
CA PRO A 67 13.43 27.54 43.12
C PRO A 67 13.07 26.05 43.12
N GLY A 68 13.55 25.30 42.13
CA GLY A 68 13.26 23.88 41.97
C GLY A 68 11.93 23.55 41.29
N SER A 69 11.08 24.54 41.00
CA SER A 69 9.91 24.32 40.14
C SER A 69 10.33 23.98 38.71
N ILE A 70 9.64 22.99 38.11
CA ILE A 70 9.87 22.58 36.73
C ILE A 70 9.06 23.50 35.83
N ARG A 71 9.73 24.04 34.81
CA ARG A 71 9.08 24.92 33.84
C ARG A 71 8.03 24.14 33.03
N PRO A 72 6.76 24.59 33.00
CA PRO A 72 5.76 23.95 32.17
C PRO A 72 6.16 24.08 30.70
N MET A 73 6.02 23.00 29.93
CA MET A 73 6.31 23.01 28.51
C MET A 73 5.41 24.02 27.80
N GLY A 74 6.03 24.93 27.06
CA GLY A 74 5.30 25.86 26.19
C GLY A 74 4.59 25.11 25.07
N ARG A 75 3.68 25.79 24.37
CA ARG A 75 2.89 25.22 23.27
C ARG A 75 3.76 24.53 22.21
N LEU A 76 4.88 25.14 21.85
CA LEU A 76 5.82 24.58 20.87
C LEU A 76 6.39 23.24 21.36
N GLY A 77 6.73 23.13 22.64
CA GLY A 77 7.21 21.87 23.21
C GLY A 77 6.16 20.78 23.16
N TRP A 78 4.90 21.12 23.49
CA TRP A 78 3.78 20.20 23.39
C TRP A 78 3.52 19.76 21.94
N LEU A 79 3.63 20.68 20.99
CA LEU A 79 3.47 20.40 19.56
C LEU A 79 4.59 19.49 19.04
N ILE A 80 5.83 19.68 19.48
CA ILE A 80 6.96 18.78 19.19
C ILE A 80 6.69 17.38 19.75
N VAL A 81 6.32 17.28 21.03
CA VAL A 81 6.02 15.97 21.65
C VAL A 81 4.88 15.28 20.93
N TRP A 82 3.79 15.98 20.61
CA TRP A 82 2.69 15.42 19.85
C TRP A 82 3.11 14.93 18.46
N THR A 83 3.88 15.74 17.73
CA THR A 83 4.35 15.41 16.37
C THR A 83 5.28 14.20 16.39
N CYS A 84 6.12 14.08 17.42
CA CYS A 84 7.00 12.92 17.58
C CYS A 84 6.27 11.67 18.09
N LEU A 85 5.23 11.82 18.92
CA LEU A 85 4.53 10.70 19.56
C LEU A 85 3.49 10.06 18.63
N LEU A 86 2.82 10.83 17.77
CA LEU A 86 1.72 10.35 16.92
C LEU A 86 2.10 9.26 15.90
N PRO A 87 3.30 9.25 15.29
CA PRO A 87 3.72 8.17 14.39
C PRO A 87 3.74 6.79 15.05
N LEU A 88 3.99 6.69 16.37
CA LEU A 88 4.07 5.41 17.07
C LEU A 88 2.75 4.62 17.07
N PRO A 89 1.62 5.17 17.58
CA PRO A 89 0.34 4.46 17.51
C PRO A 89 -0.13 4.28 16.07
N ALA A 90 0.12 5.26 15.18
CA ALA A 90 -0.20 5.11 13.76
C ALA A 90 0.53 3.92 13.13
N PHE A 91 1.81 3.71 13.48
CA PHE A 91 2.60 2.58 13.01
C PHE A 91 2.09 1.24 13.55
N ILE A 92 1.73 1.18 14.83
CA ILE A 92 1.17 -0.04 15.45
C ILE A 92 -0.15 -0.41 14.78
N VAL A 93 -1.08 0.55 14.65
CA VAL A 93 -2.38 0.33 14.02
C VAL A 93 -2.21 -0.05 12.55
N SER A 94 -1.33 0.65 11.82
CA SER A 94 -1.03 0.31 10.42
C SER A 94 -0.46 -1.10 10.29
N SER A 95 0.46 -1.52 11.17
CA SER A 95 1.03 -2.87 11.15
C SER A 95 -0.03 -3.95 11.41
N ILE A 96 -0.94 -3.71 12.35
CA ILE A 96 -2.07 -4.62 12.64
C ILE A 96 -3.02 -4.68 11.43
N LEU A 97 -3.38 -3.53 10.85
CA LEU A 97 -4.25 -3.46 9.68
C LEU A 97 -3.61 -4.17 8.47
N ILE A 98 -2.31 -3.97 8.23
CA ILE A 98 -1.59 -4.65 7.15
C ILE A 98 -1.58 -6.18 7.37
N ALA A 99 -1.47 -6.65 8.62
CA ALA A 99 -1.54 -8.07 8.94
C ALA A 99 -2.97 -8.65 8.75
N GLN A 100 -4.00 -7.82 8.90
CA GLN A 100 -5.41 -8.21 8.73
C GLN A 100 -5.88 -8.11 7.27
N VAL A 101 -5.33 -7.15 6.52
CA VAL A 101 -5.65 -6.95 5.09
C VAL A 101 -4.93 -8.02 4.29
N GLN A 102 -5.70 -8.96 3.76
CA GLN A 102 -5.18 -9.99 2.87
C GLN A 102 -4.52 -9.32 1.66
N PRO A 103 -3.23 -9.60 1.39
CA PRO A 103 -2.56 -9.04 0.23
C PRO A 103 -3.27 -9.55 -1.03
N TRP A 104 -3.57 -8.64 -1.94
CA TRP A 104 -3.97 -9.03 -3.28
C TRP A 104 -2.73 -9.54 -4.00
N THR A 105 -2.73 -10.81 -4.34
CA THR A 105 -1.67 -11.42 -5.14
C THR A 105 -2.11 -11.44 -6.58
N VAL A 106 -1.35 -10.76 -7.44
CA VAL A 106 -1.45 -10.92 -8.89
C VAL A 106 -0.46 -12.00 -9.27
N THR A 107 -0.96 -13.16 -9.66
CA THR A 107 -0.12 -14.24 -10.19
C THR A 107 -0.35 -14.32 -11.69
N SER A 108 0.67 -13.98 -12.45
CA SER A 108 0.68 -14.16 -13.90
C SER A 108 1.39 -15.46 -14.24
N GLN A 109 0.66 -16.38 -14.88
CA GLN A 109 1.25 -17.54 -15.51
C GLN A 109 1.54 -17.20 -16.97
N ARG A 110 2.74 -17.51 -17.44
CA ARG A 110 3.18 -17.36 -18.82
C ARG A 110 3.52 -18.74 -19.38
N LEU A 111 2.88 -19.13 -20.46
CA LEU A 111 3.21 -20.32 -21.24
C LEU A 111 3.66 -19.87 -22.62
N THR A 112 4.84 -20.28 -23.07
CA THR A 112 5.35 -19.96 -24.41
C THR A 112 5.52 -21.27 -25.18
N LEU A 113 4.83 -21.36 -26.31
CA LEU A 113 4.99 -22.41 -27.32
C LEU A 113 5.83 -21.83 -28.45
N GLY A 114 7.06 -22.30 -28.60
CA GLY A 114 7.97 -21.81 -29.63
C GLY A 114 8.25 -22.87 -30.68
N MET A 115 8.58 -22.41 -31.90
CA MET A 115 9.01 -23.26 -33.01
C MET A 115 7.94 -24.32 -33.38
N PRO A 116 6.80 -23.90 -33.95
CA PRO A 116 5.82 -24.83 -34.48
C PRO A 116 6.40 -25.67 -35.63
N GLY A 117 5.94 -26.91 -35.76
CA GLY A 117 6.34 -27.83 -36.84
C GLY A 117 5.93 -27.32 -38.23
N SER A 118 4.80 -26.61 -38.33
CA SER A 118 4.31 -25.94 -39.54
C SER A 118 5.20 -24.81 -40.00
N ARG A 119 5.97 -24.20 -39.07
CA ARG A 119 6.72 -22.96 -39.26
C ARG A 119 5.86 -21.80 -39.76
N ALA A 120 4.54 -21.84 -39.54
CA ALA A 120 3.64 -20.78 -39.99
C ALA A 120 3.72 -19.52 -39.11
N PHE A 121 4.27 -19.65 -37.90
CA PHE A 121 4.52 -18.57 -36.94
C PHE A 121 5.78 -18.88 -36.12
N LEU A 122 6.32 -17.89 -35.39
CA LEU A 122 7.56 -18.06 -34.63
C LEU A 122 7.29 -18.65 -33.23
N SER A 123 6.34 -18.07 -32.51
CA SER A 123 5.93 -18.52 -31.17
C SER A 123 4.56 -17.98 -30.78
N LEU A 124 3.92 -18.68 -29.86
CA LEU A 124 2.66 -18.31 -29.25
C LEU A 124 2.84 -18.21 -27.73
N GLN A 125 2.59 -17.03 -27.18
CA GLN A 125 2.68 -16.74 -25.75
C GLN A 125 1.28 -16.63 -25.17
N MET A 126 1.05 -17.26 -24.04
CA MET A 126 -0.20 -17.21 -23.30
C MET A 126 0.08 -16.64 -21.93
N ILE A 127 -0.62 -15.59 -21.54
CA ILE A 127 -0.49 -14.93 -20.26
C ILE A 127 -1.86 -14.94 -19.59
N SER A 128 -1.96 -15.61 -18.44
CA SER A 128 -3.17 -15.63 -17.62
C SER A 128 -2.90 -14.86 -16.33
N PRO A 129 -3.23 -13.56 -16.25
CA PRO A 129 -3.21 -12.82 -15.00
C PRO A 129 -4.38 -13.28 -14.12
N SER A 130 -4.05 -13.98 -13.04
CA SER A 130 -4.99 -14.25 -11.96
C SER A 130 -4.85 -13.16 -10.88
N THR A 131 -5.97 -12.54 -10.52
CA THR A 131 -6.05 -11.61 -9.40
C THR A 131 -6.96 -12.21 -8.34
N GLY A 132 -6.46 -12.38 -7.12
CA GLY A 132 -7.25 -12.92 -6.02
C GLY A 132 -6.70 -12.52 -4.65
N ALA A 133 -7.62 -12.38 -3.68
CA ALA A 133 -7.27 -12.31 -2.25
C ALA A 133 -7.10 -13.74 -1.71
N MET A 134 -6.10 -14.00 -0.87
CA MET A 134 -5.93 -15.34 -0.28
C MET A 134 -6.95 -15.63 0.83
N PRO A 135 -7.60 -16.80 0.89
CA PRO A 135 -7.48 -17.92 -0.04
C PRO A 135 -8.20 -17.61 -1.36
N ALA A 136 -7.47 -17.67 -2.47
CA ALA A 136 -7.97 -17.21 -3.76
C ALA A 136 -9.12 -18.09 -4.26
N THR A 137 -10.36 -17.59 -4.19
CA THR A 137 -11.36 -18.05 -5.15
C THR A 137 -10.83 -17.67 -6.53
N ALA A 138 -10.48 -18.67 -7.33
CA ALA A 138 -10.06 -18.46 -8.71
C ALA A 138 -11.23 -17.81 -9.45
N GLY A 139 -11.21 -16.48 -9.54
CA GLY A 139 -12.14 -15.76 -10.39
C GLY A 139 -11.90 -16.15 -11.85
N PRO A 140 -12.91 -15.97 -12.73
CA PRO A 140 -12.71 -16.14 -14.16
C PRO A 140 -11.50 -15.31 -14.61
N GLN A 141 -10.56 -15.97 -15.29
CA GLN A 141 -9.31 -15.36 -15.73
C GLN A 141 -9.44 -14.94 -17.18
N ASP A 142 -9.12 -13.68 -17.47
CA ASP A 142 -8.89 -13.26 -18.85
C ASP A 142 -7.54 -13.82 -19.28
N LEU A 143 -7.50 -14.41 -20.47
CA LEU A 143 -6.32 -15.00 -21.06
C LEU A 143 -5.91 -14.14 -22.25
N LEU A 144 -4.67 -13.66 -22.21
CA LEU A 144 -4.05 -12.95 -23.33
C LEU A 144 -3.17 -13.94 -24.11
N VAL A 145 -3.49 -14.16 -25.37
CA VAL A 145 -2.71 -14.98 -26.30
C VAL A 145 -2.03 -14.07 -27.31
N THR A 146 -0.71 -14.02 -27.29
CA THR A 146 0.11 -13.23 -28.22
C THR A 146 0.80 -14.17 -29.21
N LEU A 147 0.47 -14.04 -30.49
CA LEU A 147 1.16 -14.71 -31.58
C LEU A 147 2.28 -13.81 -32.11
N ASN A 148 3.50 -14.35 -32.18
CA ASN A 148 4.62 -13.72 -32.87
C ASN A 148 4.73 -14.34 -34.26
N ALA A 149 4.46 -13.56 -35.29
CA ALA A 149 4.53 -14.00 -36.69
C ALA A 149 5.98 -14.08 -37.18
N LEU A 150 6.19 -14.67 -38.36
CA LEU A 150 7.53 -14.84 -38.95
C LEU A 150 8.18 -13.51 -39.36
N ASP A 151 7.37 -12.51 -39.68
CA ASP A 151 7.82 -11.15 -40.01
C ASP A 151 8.19 -10.32 -38.75
N GLY A 152 8.02 -10.88 -37.55
CA GLY A 152 8.29 -10.23 -36.28
C GLY A 152 7.11 -9.41 -35.73
N SER A 153 5.98 -9.33 -36.45
CA SER A 153 4.77 -8.69 -35.96
C SER A 153 4.13 -9.48 -34.81
N LYS A 154 3.34 -8.80 -33.98
CA LYS A 154 2.70 -9.36 -32.79
C LYS A 154 1.21 -9.14 -32.87
N HIS A 155 0.45 -10.20 -32.62
CA HIS A 155 -1.00 -10.18 -32.66
C HIS A 155 -1.57 -10.73 -31.38
N ASP A 156 -2.44 -9.94 -30.75
CA ASP A 156 -3.06 -10.28 -29.47
C ASP A 156 -4.50 -10.77 -29.67
N LEU A 157 -4.82 -11.85 -28.97
CA LEU A 157 -6.16 -12.43 -28.82
C LEU A 157 -6.49 -12.44 -27.33
N LEU A 158 -7.54 -11.73 -26.95
CA LEU A 158 -8.03 -11.65 -25.58
C LEU A 158 -9.25 -12.56 -25.43
N VAL A 159 -9.13 -13.56 -24.56
CA VAL A 159 -10.17 -14.53 -24.23
C VAL A 159 -10.65 -14.27 -22.81
N SER A 160 -11.85 -13.73 -22.64
CA SER A 160 -12.43 -13.48 -21.33
C SER A 160 -13.24 -14.68 -20.85
N ALA A 161 -12.78 -15.34 -19.78
CA ALA A 161 -13.49 -16.46 -19.18
C ALA A 161 -14.76 -16.05 -18.40
N ARG A 162 -15.00 -14.74 -18.21
CA ARG A 162 -16.16 -14.27 -17.42
C ARG A 162 -17.46 -14.39 -18.20
N ASN A 163 -17.40 -14.09 -19.50
CA ASN A 163 -18.57 -13.98 -20.36
C ASN A 163 -18.45 -14.88 -21.60
N ASP A 164 -17.50 -15.83 -21.60
CA ASP A 164 -17.09 -16.60 -22.77
C ASP A 164 -16.96 -15.69 -24.01
N LEU A 165 -16.17 -14.62 -23.86
CA LEU A 165 -16.03 -13.61 -24.89
C LEU A 165 -14.61 -13.63 -25.45
N VAL A 166 -14.49 -13.84 -26.76
CA VAL A 166 -13.21 -13.83 -27.47
C VAL A 166 -13.13 -12.58 -28.33
N THR A 167 -12.06 -11.80 -28.16
CA THR A 167 -11.84 -10.54 -28.90
C THR A 167 -10.43 -10.52 -29.46
N TRP A 168 -10.29 -10.09 -30.71
CA TRP A 168 -8.99 -9.86 -31.34
C TRP A 168 -9.02 -8.62 -32.23
N THR A 169 -7.84 -8.19 -32.68
CA THR A 169 -7.70 -7.14 -33.69
C THR A 169 -7.12 -7.76 -34.95
N ASP A 170 -7.76 -7.54 -36.10
CA ASP A 170 -7.28 -8.04 -37.39
C ASP A 170 -6.13 -7.19 -37.96
N LEU A 171 -5.61 -7.57 -39.13
CA LEU A 171 -4.55 -6.83 -39.83
C LEU A 171 -4.98 -5.42 -40.29
N ALA A 172 -6.28 -5.17 -40.42
CA ALA A 172 -6.84 -3.86 -40.76
C ALA A 172 -7.02 -2.96 -39.52
N GLY A 173 -6.71 -3.45 -38.32
CA GLY A 173 -6.92 -2.74 -37.06
C GLY A 173 -8.36 -2.79 -36.55
N THR A 174 -9.22 -3.63 -37.14
CA THR A 174 -10.61 -3.82 -36.74
C THR A 174 -10.68 -4.76 -35.55
N SER A 175 -11.36 -4.34 -34.48
CA SER A 175 -11.64 -5.23 -33.37
C SER A 175 -12.80 -6.16 -33.72
N ILE A 176 -12.50 -7.46 -33.77
CA ILE A 176 -13.48 -8.52 -33.99
C ILE A 176 -13.86 -9.10 -32.64
N ARG A 177 -15.17 -9.29 -32.43
CA ARG A 177 -15.75 -9.83 -31.21
C ARG A 177 -16.53 -11.10 -31.54
N HIS A 178 -16.21 -12.19 -30.87
CA HIS A 178 -16.87 -13.47 -30.97
C HIS A 178 -17.45 -13.86 -29.61
N GLU A 179 -18.75 -14.14 -29.59
CA GLU A 179 -19.46 -14.59 -28.38
C GLU A 179 -19.49 -16.12 -28.36
N GLY A 180 -18.89 -16.72 -27.35
CA GLY A 180 -18.78 -18.17 -27.22
C GLY A 180 -17.41 -18.63 -26.69
N PRO A 181 -17.31 -19.90 -26.29
CA PRO A 181 -16.05 -20.46 -25.81
C PRO A 181 -15.00 -20.43 -26.91
N LEU A 182 -13.73 -20.41 -26.52
CA LEU A 182 -12.63 -20.55 -27.48
C LEU A 182 -12.64 -21.96 -28.07
N THR A 183 -13.10 -22.10 -29.32
CA THR A 183 -13.09 -23.36 -30.07
C THR A 183 -11.98 -23.38 -31.11
N LYS A 184 -11.81 -24.54 -31.77
CA LYS A 184 -10.86 -24.70 -32.89
C LYS A 184 -11.21 -23.75 -34.03
N GLU A 185 -12.49 -23.58 -34.32
CA GLU A 185 -13.01 -22.74 -35.39
C GLU A 185 -12.67 -21.28 -35.13
N VAL A 186 -12.92 -20.78 -33.92
CA VAL A 186 -12.59 -19.39 -33.54
C VAL A 186 -11.10 -19.10 -33.66
N LEU A 187 -10.25 -20.04 -33.20
CA LEU A 187 -8.80 -19.87 -33.29
C LEU A 187 -8.31 -19.95 -34.76
N THR A 188 -8.96 -20.78 -35.58
CA THR A 188 -8.70 -20.88 -37.02
C THR A 188 -9.06 -19.57 -37.72
N ASP A 189 -10.23 -19.00 -37.43
CA ASP A 189 -10.69 -17.73 -38.00
C ASP A 189 -9.76 -16.57 -37.60
N TRP A 190 -9.32 -16.54 -36.34
CA TRP A 190 -8.33 -15.57 -35.89
C TRP A 190 -7.01 -15.71 -36.67
N MET A 191 -6.45 -16.92 -36.79
CA MET A 191 -5.20 -17.12 -37.54
C MET A 191 -5.35 -16.80 -39.04
N LYS A 192 -6.49 -17.14 -39.64
CA LYS A 192 -6.81 -16.75 -41.02
C LYS A 192 -6.87 -15.23 -41.20
N SER A 193 -7.41 -14.50 -40.22
CA SER A 193 -7.43 -13.02 -40.24
C SER A 193 -6.04 -12.39 -40.20
N LEU A 194 -5.02 -13.15 -39.79
CA LEU A 194 -3.61 -12.77 -39.78
C LEU A 194 -2.86 -13.23 -41.04
N GLY A 195 -3.54 -13.82 -42.02
CA GLY A 195 -2.92 -14.35 -43.25
C GLY A 195 -2.17 -15.67 -43.06
N ILE A 196 -2.38 -16.37 -41.95
CA ILE A 196 -1.80 -17.70 -41.72
C ILE A 196 -2.67 -18.74 -42.42
N ASP A 197 -2.06 -19.61 -43.22
CA ASP A 197 -2.74 -20.73 -43.86
C ASP A 197 -3.13 -21.80 -42.81
N ALA A 198 -4.27 -21.58 -42.17
CA ALA A 198 -4.81 -22.47 -41.16
C ALA A 198 -5.47 -23.74 -41.74
N GLU A 199 -5.55 -23.87 -43.07
CA GLU A 199 -6.09 -25.07 -43.74
C GLU A 199 -5.04 -26.17 -43.92
N SER A 200 -3.76 -25.81 -43.84
CA SER A 200 -2.66 -26.78 -43.75
C SER A 200 -2.89 -27.77 -42.60
N ASP A 201 -2.75 -29.07 -42.89
CA ASP A 201 -2.89 -30.15 -41.90
C ASP A 201 -1.98 -29.93 -40.68
N ALA A 202 -0.77 -29.39 -40.89
CA ALA A 202 0.19 -29.10 -39.83
C ALA A 202 -0.33 -27.98 -38.90
N VAL A 203 -0.85 -26.89 -39.47
CA VAL A 203 -1.38 -25.76 -38.69
C VAL A 203 -2.67 -26.16 -37.99
N SER A 204 -3.56 -26.88 -38.67
CA SER A 204 -4.82 -27.41 -38.11
C SER A 204 -4.58 -28.34 -36.90
N TYR A 205 -3.50 -29.15 -36.95
CA TYR A 205 -3.06 -29.97 -35.82
C TYR A 205 -2.55 -29.12 -34.66
N GLU A 206 -1.71 -28.11 -34.92
CA GLU A 206 -1.19 -27.18 -33.92
C GLU A 206 -2.29 -26.36 -33.24
N ILE A 207 -3.28 -25.88 -34.00
CA ILE A 207 -4.47 -25.20 -33.48
C ILE A 207 -5.22 -26.12 -32.50
N GLY A 208 -5.41 -27.39 -32.86
CA GLY A 208 -6.04 -28.38 -31.96
C GLY A 208 -5.28 -28.55 -30.65
N GLN A 209 -3.95 -28.60 -30.69
CA GLN A 209 -3.11 -28.64 -29.50
C GLN A 209 -3.23 -27.36 -28.66
N ILE A 210 -3.24 -26.18 -29.30
CA ILE A 210 -3.39 -24.90 -28.58
C ILE A 210 -4.73 -24.86 -27.85
N VAL A 211 -5.85 -25.15 -28.52
CA VAL A 211 -7.19 -25.14 -27.92
C VAL A 211 -7.30 -26.13 -26.76
N GLN A 212 -6.75 -27.35 -26.91
CA GLN A 212 -6.73 -28.34 -25.83
C GLN A 212 -5.99 -27.82 -24.60
N ASN A 213 -4.85 -27.15 -24.78
CA ASN A 213 -4.07 -26.58 -23.69
C ASN A 213 -4.75 -25.37 -23.05
N LEU A 214 -5.41 -24.53 -23.85
CA LEU A 214 -6.16 -23.38 -23.35
C LEU A 214 -7.38 -23.80 -22.52
N GLY A 215 -8.07 -24.85 -22.95
CA GLY A 215 -9.16 -25.46 -22.17
C GLY A 215 -8.70 -26.00 -20.81
N ALA A 216 -7.43 -26.40 -20.67
CA ALA A 216 -6.85 -26.86 -19.41
C ALA A 216 -6.44 -25.69 -18.48
N ILE A 217 -6.01 -24.55 -19.04
CA ILE A 217 -5.62 -23.36 -18.26
C ILE A 217 -6.86 -22.62 -17.72
N GLY A 218 -7.96 -22.58 -18.49
CA GLY A 218 -9.15 -21.82 -18.13
C GLY A 218 -10.06 -22.47 -17.06
N LYS A 219 -9.93 -23.77 -16.81
CA LYS A 219 -10.81 -24.48 -15.85
C LYS A 219 -10.21 -24.46 -14.44
N PRO A 220 -10.90 -23.89 -13.43
CA PRO A 220 -10.45 -24.00 -12.05
C PRO A 220 -10.43 -25.48 -11.64
N VAL A 221 -9.29 -25.98 -11.17
CA VAL A 221 -9.18 -27.36 -10.69
C VAL A 221 -9.98 -27.49 -9.39
N PRO A 222 -11.10 -28.26 -9.37
CA PRO A 222 -11.92 -28.38 -8.18
C PRO A 222 -11.11 -28.97 -7.01
N GLY A 223 -11.20 -28.38 -5.82
CA GLY A 223 -10.59 -28.92 -4.61
C GLY A 223 -9.11 -28.61 -4.39
N THR A 224 -8.46 -27.79 -5.24
CA THR A 224 -7.08 -27.34 -4.97
C THR A 224 -7.12 -26.12 -4.03
N PRO A 225 -6.64 -26.23 -2.77
CA PRO A 225 -6.64 -25.10 -1.84
C PRO A 225 -5.75 -23.98 -2.39
N ALA A 226 -6.34 -22.81 -2.55
CA ALA A 226 -5.81 -21.68 -3.30
C ALA A 226 -4.58 -20.96 -2.72
N GLY A 227 -3.83 -21.62 -1.84
CA GLY A 227 -2.58 -21.13 -1.23
C GLY A 227 -1.41 -22.10 -1.37
N LEU A 228 -1.67 -23.38 -1.67
CA LEU A 228 -0.66 -24.27 -2.22
C LEU A 228 -0.58 -23.93 -3.70
N GLY A 229 0.17 -22.87 -4.00
CA GLY A 229 0.42 -22.45 -5.37
C GLY A 229 0.64 -23.70 -6.20
N VAL A 230 -0.08 -23.79 -7.32
CA VAL A 230 0.04 -24.86 -8.31
C VAL A 230 1.49 -24.86 -8.80
N ARG A 231 2.37 -25.45 -7.97
CA ARG A 231 3.76 -25.80 -8.23
C ARG A 231 3.81 -27.08 -9.03
N GLY A 232 2.68 -27.80 -9.10
CA GLY A 232 2.35 -28.62 -10.24
C GLY A 232 2.13 -27.71 -11.43
N GLY A 233 3.20 -27.11 -11.96
CA GLY A 233 3.16 -26.48 -13.27
C GLY A 233 2.37 -27.39 -14.18
N VAL A 234 1.44 -26.83 -14.96
CA VAL A 234 0.64 -27.56 -15.96
C VAL A 234 1.54 -28.65 -16.48
N SER A 235 1.24 -29.92 -16.15
CA SER A 235 2.16 -31.02 -16.42
C SER A 235 2.12 -31.21 -17.92
N ILE A 236 2.98 -30.45 -18.60
CA ILE A 236 3.22 -30.44 -20.04
C ILE A 236 3.96 -31.74 -20.44
N THR A 237 3.78 -32.80 -19.66
CA THR A 237 4.42 -34.09 -19.89
C THR A 237 3.91 -34.78 -21.15
N ASN A 238 2.84 -34.28 -21.78
CA ASN A 238 2.27 -34.83 -23.02
C ASN A 238 2.27 -33.89 -24.25
N LEU A 239 2.89 -32.70 -24.23
CA LEU A 239 3.11 -31.94 -25.49
C LEU A 239 4.24 -32.54 -26.36
N GLY A 240 4.66 -33.76 -26.07
CA GLY A 240 5.77 -34.44 -26.71
C GLY A 240 5.63 -34.56 -28.23
N SER A 241 6.46 -33.78 -28.92
CA SER A 241 7.18 -34.06 -30.17
C SER A 241 6.57 -33.70 -31.54
N LYS A 242 5.25 -33.56 -31.70
CA LYS A 242 4.70 -33.37 -33.07
C LYS A 242 4.41 -31.93 -33.48
N GLY A 243 4.02 -31.06 -32.54
CA GLY A 243 3.57 -29.70 -32.86
C GLY A 243 4.55 -28.58 -32.54
N PHE A 244 5.27 -28.65 -31.42
CA PHE A 244 6.14 -27.56 -30.94
C PHE A 244 7.46 -28.13 -30.44
N SER A 245 8.59 -27.55 -30.86
CA SER A 245 9.92 -28.01 -30.41
C SER A 245 10.40 -27.35 -29.12
N SER A 246 9.72 -26.29 -28.65
CA SER A 246 10.02 -25.67 -27.37
C SER A 246 8.74 -25.29 -26.62
N VAL A 247 8.69 -25.65 -25.34
CA VAL A 247 7.65 -25.21 -24.43
C VAL A 247 8.29 -24.73 -23.15
N SER A 248 8.02 -23.48 -22.76
CA SER A 248 8.51 -22.92 -21.50
C SER A 248 7.35 -22.35 -20.69
N SER A 249 7.33 -22.62 -19.40
CA SER A 249 6.39 -22.03 -18.45
C SER A 249 7.14 -21.16 -17.44
N GLY A 250 6.55 -20.02 -17.10
CA GLY A 250 7.03 -19.12 -16.07
C GLY A 250 5.86 -18.63 -15.23
N SER A 251 6.06 -18.46 -13.93
CA SER A 251 5.10 -17.81 -13.07
C SER A 251 5.77 -16.64 -12.35
N SER A 252 5.09 -15.51 -12.30
CA SER A 252 5.49 -14.39 -11.47
C SER A 252 4.32 -13.97 -10.60
N SER A 253 4.59 -13.83 -9.30
CA SER A 253 3.61 -13.36 -8.33
C SER A 253 4.08 -12.02 -7.78
N ALA A 254 3.22 -11.01 -7.87
CA ALA A 254 3.42 -9.72 -7.24
C ALA A 254 2.29 -9.50 -6.23
N SER A 255 2.64 -9.28 -4.97
CA SER A 255 1.69 -8.77 -3.98
C SER A 255 1.58 -7.26 -4.16
N ARG A 256 0.37 -6.77 -4.43
CA ARG A 256 0.08 -5.33 -4.46
C ARG A 256 -1.02 -5.04 -3.47
N MET A 257 -0.84 -4.01 -2.64
CA MET A 257 -1.97 -3.46 -1.91
C MET A 257 -2.86 -2.68 -2.87
N PRO A 258 -4.19 -2.81 -2.75
CA PRO A 258 -5.11 -1.98 -3.51
C PRO A 258 -4.79 -0.48 -3.32
N PRO A 259 -4.69 0.30 -4.40
CA PRO A 259 -4.28 1.71 -4.30
C PRO A 259 -5.25 2.55 -3.45
N HIS A 260 -6.54 2.19 -3.45
CA HIS A 260 -7.56 2.88 -2.65
C HIS A 260 -7.41 2.67 -1.13
N LEU A 261 -6.75 1.58 -0.70
CA LEU A 261 -6.47 1.37 0.72
C LEU A 261 -5.34 2.29 1.18
N TRP A 262 -4.32 2.50 0.34
CA TRP A 262 -3.24 3.45 0.60
C TRP A 262 -3.75 4.88 0.74
N THR A 263 -4.61 5.32 -0.18
CA THR A 263 -5.15 6.69 -0.12
C THR A 263 -6.00 6.91 1.13
N LYS A 264 -6.83 5.93 1.52
CA LYS A 264 -7.63 6.01 2.76
C LYS A 264 -6.75 6.02 4.02
N ALA A 265 -5.72 5.18 4.08
CA ALA A 265 -4.80 5.13 5.21
C ALA A 265 -4.05 6.45 5.37
N ILE A 266 -3.49 7.00 4.29
CA ILE A 266 -2.78 8.28 4.30
C ILE A 266 -3.72 9.43 4.71
N ALA A 267 -4.91 9.50 4.12
CA ALA A 267 -5.89 10.54 4.43
C ALA A 267 -6.34 10.48 5.90
N GLY A 268 -6.59 9.27 6.43
CA GLY A 268 -6.96 9.08 7.83
C GLY A 268 -5.86 9.51 8.80
N SER A 269 -4.60 9.13 8.54
CA SER A 269 -3.45 9.53 9.36
C SER A 269 -3.22 11.05 9.31
N ALA A 270 -3.32 11.67 8.13
CA ALA A 270 -3.19 13.12 7.98
C ALA A 270 -4.30 13.89 8.71
N GLY A 271 -5.55 13.40 8.63
CA GLY A 271 -6.69 13.97 9.34
C GLY A 271 -6.54 13.90 10.87
N ALA A 272 -6.11 12.74 11.39
CA ALA A 272 -5.84 12.58 12.82
C ALA A 272 -4.72 13.50 13.32
N TRP A 273 -3.66 13.66 12.51
CA TRP A 273 -2.57 14.58 12.83
C TRP A 273 -3.03 16.04 12.87
N LEU A 274 -3.75 16.51 11.85
CA LEU A 274 -4.29 17.87 11.78
C LEU A 274 -5.25 18.17 12.94
N LEU A 275 -6.15 17.24 13.26
CA LEU A 275 -7.07 17.39 14.39
C LEU A 275 -6.32 17.56 15.72
N GLY A 276 -5.26 16.77 15.92
CA GLY A 276 -4.40 16.88 17.09
C GLY A 276 -3.68 18.22 17.20
N VAL A 277 -3.12 18.71 16.09
CA VAL A 277 -2.51 20.04 16.02
C VAL A 277 -3.53 21.12 16.37
N LEU A 278 -4.74 21.08 15.79
CA LEU A 278 -5.80 22.02 16.09
C LEU A 278 -6.21 21.96 17.57
N LEU A 279 -6.41 20.76 18.14
CA LEU A 279 -6.73 20.59 19.56
C LEU A 279 -5.64 21.19 20.46
N ILE A 280 -4.36 21.00 20.15
CA ILE A 280 -3.27 21.61 20.93
C ILE A 280 -3.29 23.13 20.80
N LEU A 281 -3.53 23.67 19.60
CA LEU A 281 -3.58 25.12 19.40
C LEU A 281 -4.80 25.77 20.09
N PHE A 282 -5.95 25.10 20.11
CA PHE A 282 -7.21 25.64 20.67
C PHE A 282 -7.44 25.31 22.15
N LEU A 283 -7.11 24.10 22.62
CA LEU A 283 -7.32 23.67 24.01
C LEU A 283 -6.18 24.09 24.93
N ALA A 284 -4.96 24.30 24.43
CA ALA A 284 -3.89 24.93 25.21
C ALA A 284 -4.07 26.46 25.32
N ARG A 285 -5.32 26.95 25.29
CA ARG A 285 -5.63 28.28 25.80
C ARG A 285 -5.15 28.30 27.26
N PRO A 286 -4.35 29.31 27.66
CA PRO A 286 -3.94 29.41 29.04
C PRO A 286 -5.24 29.43 29.84
N ARG A 287 -5.38 28.55 30.85
CA ARG A 287 -6.44 28.70 31.85
C ARG A 287 -6.32 30.14 32.34
N ARG A 288 -7.18 31.03 31.85
CA ARG A 288 -7.35 32.35 32.44
C ARG A 288 -7.77 32.02 33.86
N ARG A 289 -6.92 32.33 34.83
CA ARG A 289 -7.32 32.20 36.23
C ARG A 289 -8.63 32.99 36.37
N PRO A 290 -9.66 32.43 37.02
CA PRO A 290 -10.86 33.19 37.29
C PRO A 290 -10.44 34.51 37.94
N PRO A 291 -11.06 35.65 37.57
CA PRO A 291 -10.74 36.92 38.18
C PRO A 291 -10.80 36.75 39.69
N THR A 292 -9.70 37.05 40.38
CA THR A 292 -9.67 37.10 41.84
C THR A 292 -10.77 38.07 42.26
N MET A 293 -11.81 37.53 42.91
CA MET A 293 -12.84 38.36 43.51
C MET A 293 -12.14 39.35 44.45
N PRO A 294 -12.49 40.64 44.41
CA PRO A 294 -11.94 41.61 45.35
C PRO A 294 -12.20 41.08 46.76
N SER A 295 -11.12 40.87 47.51
CA SER A 295 -11.18 40.56 48.93
C SER A 295 -12.03 41.63 49.58
N ALA A 296 -13.17 41.22 50.17
CA ALA A 296 -14.06 42.10 50.90
C ALA A 296 -13.22 42.91 51.89
N GLU A 297 -13.09 44.19 51.59
CA GLU A 297 -12.34 45.16 52.37
C GLU A 297 -13.06 45.26 53.73
N THR A 298 -12.51 44.59 54.74
CA THR A 298 -12.95 44.74 56.12
C THR A 298 -12.59 46.14 56.56
N ASN A 299 -13.57 47.02 56.47
CA ASN A 299 -13.55 48.39 56.95
C ASN A 299 -13.28 48.38 58.47
N PRO A 300 -12.12 48.87 58.96
CA PRO A 300 -11.92 49.01 60.39
C PRO A 300 -12.71 50.23 60.89
N ALA A 301 -13.59 49.98 61.85
CA ALA A 301 -14.32 51.00 62.61
C ALA A 301 -13.39 51.77 63.56
#